data_AF-A0A0F0CRY3-F1
#
_entry.id   AF-A0A0F0CRY3-F1
#
_cell.length_a   1.000
_cell.length_b   1.000
_cell.length_c   1.000
_cell.angle_alpha   90.00
_cell.angle_beta   90.00
_cell.angle_gamma   90.00
#
_symmetry.space_group_name_H-M   'P 1'
#
loop_
_entity.id
_entity.type
_entity.pdbx_description
1 polymer ?
#
loop_
_entity_poly.entity_id
_entity_poly.type
_entity_poly.pdbx_seq_one_letter_code
_entity_poly.pdbx_strand_id
1 'polypeptide(L)'
;MYKNALEADIKPIAMTIPPTRCLKGLIPRRTKVNKEIIKESKRLKIECVDICTAMIDKDLLLSEKYSNDGVHLTTEGYMLIAELLYKKCFLTMSLVYKD
;
A
#
# COMPACT_ATOMS: atom_id res chain seq x y z
N MET A 1 -12.39 -1.76 -11.71
CA MET A 1 -11.81 -0.58 -11.03
C MET A 1 -10.53 -0.13 -11.72
N TYR A 2 -9.38 -0.83 -11.61
CA TYR A 2 -8.15 -0.38 -12.29
C TYR A 2 -8.29 -0.26 -13.80
N LYS A 3 -8.90 -1.24 -14.46
CA LYS A 3 -9.16 -1.19 -15.91
C LYS A 3 -10.03 0.00 -16.31
N ASN A 4 -11.17 0.18 -15.63
CA ASN A 4 -12.08 1.30 -15.86
C ASN A 4 -11.38 2.65 -15.65
N ALA A 5 -10.48 2.77 -14.66
CA ALA A 5 -9.69 3.98 -14.46
C ALA A 5 -8.75 4.25 -15.65
N LEU A 6 -8.01 3.21 -16.08
CA LEU A 6 -7.13 3.31 -17.26
C LEU A 6 -7.90 3.65 -18.55
N GLU A 7 -9.08 3.06 -18.75
CA GLU A 7 -9.98 3.35 -19.88
C GLU A 7 -10.50 4.80 -19.86
N ALA A 8 -10.57 5.40 -18.67
CA ALA A 8 -10.96 6.79 -18.46
C ALA A 8 -9.74 7.75 -18.39
N ASP A 9 -8.55 7.32 -18.80
CA ASP A 9 -7.29 8.08 -18.74
C ASP A 9 -6.91 8.55 -17.33
N ILE A 10 -7.34 7.82 -16.31
CA ILE A 10 -6.92 8.00 -14.92
C ILE A 10 -5.79 7.01 -14.65
N LYS A 11 -4.66 7.49 -14.13
CA LYS A 11 -3.53 6.63 -13.69
C LYS A 11 -3.79 6.09 -12.28
N PRO A 12 -4.26 4.84 -12.11
CA PRO A 12 -4.48 4.30 -10.77
C PRO A 12 -3.15 3.92 -10.12
N ILE A 13 -3.14 3.92 -8.79
CA ILE A 13 -2.07 3.34 -7.98
C ILE A 13 -2.70 2.27 -7.10
N ALA A 14 -2.20 1.06 -7.25
CA ALA A 14 -2.58 -0.04 -6.37
C ALA A 14 -1.94 0.14 -4.99
N MET A 15 -2.58 -0.39 -3.97
CA MET A 15 -2.08 -0.35 -2.61
C MET A 15 -2.40 -1.67 -1.92
N THR A 16 -1.43 -2.26 -1.23
CA THR A 16 -1.71 -3.44 -0.40
C THR A 16 -2.60 -3.07 0.77
N ILE A 17 -3.29 -4.05 1.34
CA ILE A 17 -4.10 -3.87 2.55
C ILE A 17 -3.16 -3.91 3.76
N PRO A 18 -3.27 -3.01 4.75
CA PRO A 18 -2.45 -3.04 5.96
C PRO A 18 -2.56 -4.38 6.71
N PRO A 19 -1.52 -4.75 7.49
CA PRO A 19 -1.64 -5.83 8.46
C PRO A 19 -2.70 -5.48 9.51
N THR A 20 -2.99 -6.42 10.41
CA THR A 20 -3.93 -6.21 11.51
C THR A 20 -3.37 -6.88 12.76
N ARG A 21 -3.62 -6.28 13.92
CA ARG A 21 -3.24 -6.84 15.23
C ARG A 21 -4.38 -7.60 15.89
N CYS A 22 -5.63 -7.14 15.75
CA CYS A 22 -6.78 -7.72 16.44
C CYS A 22 -7.49 -8.84 15.65
N LEU A 23 -7.22 -8.99 14.35
CA LEU A 23 -7.85 -10.02 13.50
C LEU A 23 -6.84 -11.04 12.97
N LYS A 24 -6.06 -11.65 13.86
CA LYS A 24 -4.95 -12.56 13.49
C LYS A 24 -5.38 -13.72 12.58
N GLY A 25 -6.58 -14.27 12.77
CA GLY A 25 -7.14 -15.32 11.92
C GLY A 25 -7.32 -14.92 10.44
N LEU A 26 -7.35 -13.61 10.14
CA LEU A 26 -7.47 -13.09 8.79
C LEU A 26 -6.12 -12.82 8.11
N ILE A 27 -4.99 -12.92 8.84
CA ILE A 27 -3.66 -12.64 8.28
C ILE A 27 -3.36 -13.48 7.03
N PRO A 28 -3.58 -14.82 7.01
CA PRO A 28 -3.32 -15.61 5.80
C PRO A 28 -4.15 -15.15 4.60
N ARG A 29 -5.41 -14.76 4.84
CA ARG A 29 -6.30 -14.23 3.80
C ARG A 29 -5.82 -12.87 3.29
N ARG A 30 -5.42 -11.96 4.18
CA ARG A 30 -4.84 -10.66 3.81
C ARG A 30 -3.56 -10.83 3.00
N THR A 31 -2.66 -11.71 3.42
CA THR A 31 -1.43 -12.04 2.67
C THR A 31 -1.75 -12.54 1.27
N LYS A 32 -2.75 -13.43 1.12
CA LYS A 32 -3.19 -13.89 -0.20
C LYS A 32 -3.73 -12.74 -1.05
N VAL A 33 -4.57 -11.87 -0.50
CA VAL A 33 -5.13 -10.72 -1.22
C VAL A 33 -4.03 -9.74 -1.64
N ASN A 34 -3.07 -9.43 -0.76
CA ASN A 34 -1.95 -8.55 -1.08
C ASN A 34 -1.08 -9.10 -2.22
N LYS A 35 -0.84 -10.42 -2.25
CA LYS A 35 -0.16 -11.08 -3.38
C LYS A 35 -0.92 -10.90 -4.69
N GLU A 36 -2.25 -11.05 -4.68
CA GLU A 36 -3.07 -10.83 -5.89
C GLU A 36 -3.08 -9.36 -6.31
N ILE A 37 -3.13 -8.40 -5.37
CA ILE A 37 -3.03 -6.96 -5.67
C ILE A 37 -1.70 -6.66 -6.39
N ILE A 38 -0.57 -7.14 -5.85
CA ILE A 38 0.75 -6.93 -6.44
C ILE A 38 0.87 -7.62 -7.81
N LYS A 39 0.33 -8.84 -7.93
CA LYS A 39 0.34 -9.58 -9.20
C LYS A 39 -0.47 -8.84 -10.27
N GLU A 40 -1.65 -8.36 -9.90
CA GLU A 40 -2.54 -7.66 -10.82
C GLU A 40 -1.99 -6.28 -11.20
N SER A 41 -1.36 -5.56 -10.27
CA SER A 41 -0.71 -4.29 -10.56
C SER A 41 0.42 -4.46 -11.58
N LYS A 42 1.23 -5.52 -11.43
CA LYS A 42 2.27 -5.88 -12.41
C LYS A 42 1.67 -6.24 -13.77
N ARG A 43 0.60 -7.05 -13.79
CA ARG A 43 -0.08 -7.45 -15.03
C ARG A 43 -0.64 -6.24 -15.80
N LEU A 44 -1.18 -5.26 -15.07
CA LEU A 44 -1.73 -4.03 -15.63
C LEU A 44 -0.69 -2.92 -15.86
N LYS A 45 0.58 -3.16 -15.50
CA LYS A 45 1.67 -2.16 -15.54
C LYS A 45 1.33 -0.86 -14.78
N ILE A 46 0.64 -0.99 -13.66
CA ILE A 46 0.35 0.13 -12.75
C ILE A 46 1.24 0.05 -11.51
N GLU A 47 1.53 1.21 -10.93
CA GLU A 47 2.32 1.28 -9.70
C GLU A 47 1.58 0.64 -8.53
N CYS A 48 2.35 0.09 -7.59
CA CYS A 48 1.83 -0.48 -6.37
C CYS A 48 2.63 0.01 -5.16
N VAL A 49 1.94 0.47 -4.13
CA VAL A 49 2.52 0.84 -2.84
C VAL A 49 2.26 -0.27 -1.84
N ASP A 50 3.33 -0.86 -1.32
CA ASP A 50 3.24 -1.92 -0.33
C ASP A 50 3.21 -1.37 1.11
N ILE A 51 2.04 -0.85 1.50
CA ILE A 51 1.83 -0.34 2.87
C ILE A 51 1.78 -1.46 3.90
N CYS A 52 1.48 -2.70 3.49
CA CYS A 52 1.49 -3.84 4.38
C CYS A 52 2.88 -4.05 4.98
N THR A 53 3.89 -4.18 4.12
CA THR A 53 5.29 -4.33 4.56
C THR A 53 5.80 -3.09 5.29
N ALA A 54 5.32 -1.90 4.93
CA ALA A 54 5.74 -0.66 5.59
C ALA A 54 5.22 -0.51 7.04
N MET A 55 4.17 -1.25 7.42
CA MET A 55 3.46 -1.08 8.69
C MET A 55 3.55 -2.27 9.65
N ILE A 56 4.17 -3.39 9.21
CA ILE A 56 4.38 -4.53 10.10
C ILE A 56 5.42 -4.23 11.18
N ASP A 57 5.21 -4.81 12.35
CA ASP A 57 6.23 -4.91 13.39
C ASP A 57 7.03 -6.22 13.27
N LYS A 58 7.86 -6.49 14.28
CA LYS A 58 8.69 -7.71 14.37
C LYS A 58 7.86 -9.01 14.39
N ASP A 59 6.59 -8.95 14.80
CA ASP A 59 5.69 -10.09 14.91
C ASP A 59 4.80 -10.22 13.66
N LEU A 60 5.09 -9.45 12.60
CA LEU A 60 4.32 -9.37 11.37
C LEU A 60 2.88 -8.86 11.56
N LEU A 61 2.64 -8.13 12.66
CA LEU A 61 1.36 -7.51 12.99
C LEU A 61 1.39 -6.02 12.70
N LEU A 62 0.21 -5.37 12.68
CA LEU A 62 0.17 -3.91 12.59
C LEU A 62 0.89 -3.30 13.80
N SER A 63 1.93 -2.52 13.52
CA SER A 63 2.70 -1.83 14.55
C SER A 63 1.80 -0.88 15.35
N GLU A 64 1.94 -0.90 16.67
CA GLU A 64 1.19 -0.02 17.59
C GLU A 64 1.53 1.45 17.36
N LYS A 65 2.68 1.76 16.77
CA LYS A 65 3.02 3.11 16.28
C LYS A 65 1.98 3.63 15.28
N TYR A 66 1.42 2.75 14.47
CA TYR A 66 0.54 3.10 13.36
C TYR A 66 -0.93 2.79 13.63
N SER A 67 -1.29 2.22 14.79
CA SER A 67 -2.67 1.89 15.14
C SER A 67 -2.89 1.75 16.64
N ASN A 68 -3.99 2.31 17.15
CA ASN A 68 -4.38 2.19 18.56
C ASN A 68 -5.27 0.98 18.85
N ASP A 69 -6.01 0.48 17.86
CA ASP A 69 -7.00 -0.60 18.01
C ASP A 69 -6.67 -1.86 17.18
N GLY A 70 -5.56 -1.83 16.46
CA GLY A 70 -5.10 -2.92 15.62
C GLY A 70 -5.78 -3.02 14.25
N VAL A 71 -6.57 -2.01 13.84
CA VAL A 71 -7.20 -1.90 12.52
C VAL A 71 -7.09 -0.50 11.93
N HIS A 72 -7.54 0.51 12.67
CA HIS A 72 -7.57 1.90 12.21
C HIS A 72 -6.23 2.55 12.44
N LEU A 73 -5.86 3.42 11.49
CA LEU A 73 -4.56 4.07 11.53
C LEU A 73 -4.56 5.27 12.47
N THR A 74 -3.45 5.46 13.17
CA THR A 74 -3.13 6.72 13.84
C THR A 74 -2.75 7.78 12.80
N THR A 75 -2.55 9.02 13.27
CA THR A 75 -1.98 10.10 12.47
C THR A 75 -0.66 9.67 11.82
N GLU A 76 0.23 9.02 12.56
CA GLU A 76 1.51 8.51 12.07
C GLU A 76 1.32 7.45 10.98
N GLY A 77 0.31 6.59 11.12
CA GLY A 77 -0.05 5.60 10.09
C GLY A 77 -0.51 6.27 8.80
N TYR A 78 -1.37 7.27 8.88
CA TYR A 78 -1.81 8.04 7.71
C TYR A 78 -0.68 8.86 7.08
N MET A 79 0.20 9.46 7.89
CA MET A 79 1.36 10.20 7.40
C MET A 79 2.30 9.29 6.60
N LEU A 80 2.55 8.07 7.08
CA LEU A 80 3.34 7.09 6.32
C LEU A 80 2.71 6.77 4.95
N ILE A 81 1.39 6.58 4.88
CA ILE A 81 0.68 6.37 3.61
C ILE A 81 0.86 7.59 2.70
N ALA A 82 0.65 8.80 3.22
CA ALA A 82 0.77 10.03 2.45
C ALA A 82 2.18 10.19 1.86
N GLU A 83 3.22 9.94 2.64
CA GLU A 83 4.61 10.00 2.17
C GLU A 83 4.92 8.97 1.09
N LEU A 84 4.49 7.72 1.27
CA LEU A 84 4.71 6.64 0.31
C LEU A 84 3.98 6.90 -1.01
N LEU A 85 2.72 7.35 -0.93
CA LEU A 85 1.95 7.74 -2.10
C LEU A 85 2.57 8.94 -2.79
N TYR A 86 2.92 10.01 -2.06
CA TYR A 86 3.54 11.20 -2.65
C TYR A 86 4.83 10.84 -3.40
N LYS A 87 5.71 10.04 -2.77
CA LYS A 87 6.93 9.54 -3.41
C LYS A 87 6.64 8.77 -4.70
N LYS A 88 5.61 7.92 -4.67
CA LYS A 88 5.24 7.07 -5.82
C LYS A 88 4.54 7.81 -6.95
N CYS A 89 3.72 8.81 -6.62
CA CYS A 89 2.98 9.62 -7.57
C CYS A 89 3.86 10.65 -8.26
N PHE A 90 4.72 11.33 -7.49
CA PHE A 90 5.30 12.62 -7.90
C PHE A 90 6.84 12.62 -7.96
N LEU A 91 7.54 11.85 -7.10
CA LEU A 91 9.00 11.90 -7.05
C LEU A 91 9.68 10.94 -8.04
N THR A 92 8.97 9.93 -8.55
CA THR A 92 9.48 8.97 -9.54
C THR A 92 9.79 9.59 -10.91
N MET A 93 9.60 10.91 -11.10
CA MET A 93 9.90 11.65 -12.33
C MET A 93 11.14 12.57 -12.24
N SER A 94 11.81 12.72 -11.10
CA SER A 94 12.89 13.74 -10.96
C SER A 94 14.30 13.25 -11.28
N LEU A 95 14.51 12.01 -11.77
CA LEU A 95 15.85 11.47 -12.06
C LEU A 95 16.17 11.37 -13.56
N VAL A 96 15.29 11.84 -14.45
CA VAL A 96 15.51 11.82 -15.91
C VAL A 96 16.00 13.17 -16.46
N TYR A 97 16.04 14.23 -15.65
CA TYR A 97 16.72 15.48 -15.99
C TYR A 97 17.94 15.67 -15.08
N LYS A 98 19.07 15.10 -15.50
CA LYS A 98 20.38 15.67 -15.20
C LYS A 98 20.92 16.19 -16.52
N ASP A 99 21.24 17.49 -16.52
CA ASP A 99 21.79 18.27 -17.62
C ASP A 99 23.05 17.64 -18.25
#